data_AF-A0A419KJG8-F1
#
_entry.id   AF-A0A419KJG8-F1
#
_cell.length_a   1.000
_cell.length_b   1.000
_cell.length_c   1.000
_cell.angle_alpha   90.00
_cell.angle_beta   90.00
_cell.angle_gamma   90.00
#
_symmetry.space_group_name_H-M   'P 1'
#
loop_
_entity.id
_entity.type
_entity.pdbx_description
1 polymer ?
#
loop_
_entity_poly.entity_id
_entity_poly.type
_entity_poly.pdbx_seq_one_letter_code
_entity_poly.pdbx_strand_id
1 'polypeptide(L)'
;MRETILSNMSQALTLAELKEKRKRVEKELQELESKMKEIMERYNEIMQEEKRLYDELRKCQMKGDYYAYSRIEMRLNVVSRNRREIENLKSETERRIKGYREDLERIDKRIEFLKPREVKFIVEKPPS
;
A
#
# COMPACT_ATOMS: atom_id res chain seq x y z
N MET A 1 -36.05 25.24 -16.16
CA MET A 1 -35.67 25.43 -14.73
C MET A 1 -35.74 24.14 -13.90
N ARG A 2 -36.76 23.27 -14.02
CA ARG A 2 -36.84 22.02 -13.22
C ARG A 2 -35.75 20.98 -13.57
N GLU A 3 -35.36 20.84 -14.83
CA GLU A 3 -34.35 19.85 -15.27
C GLU A 3 -32.94 20.17 -14.75
N THR A 4 -32.56 21.44 -14.68
CA THR A 4 -31.25 21.90 -14.17
C THR A 4 -31.09 21.59 -12.68
N ILE A 5 -32.17 21.70 -11.90
CA ILE A 5 -32.17 21.42 -10.46
C ILE A 5 -32.04 19.91 -10.21
N LEU A 6 -32.75 19.08 -10.98
CA LEU A 6 -32.64 17.62 -10.91
C LEU A 6 -31.23 17.13 -11.29
N SER A 7 -30.62 17.71 -12.33
CA SER A 7 -29.23 17.41 -12.74
C SER A 7 -28.23 17.76 -11.63
N ASN A 8 -28.36 18.92 -11.00
CA ASN A 8 -27.45 19.35 -9.93
C ASN A 8 -27.61 18.49 -8.65
N MET A 9 -28.84 18.08 -8.32
CA MET A 9 -29.10 17.18 -7.19
C MET A 9 -28.52 15.78 -7.43
N SER A 10 -28.67 15.24 -8.65
CA SER A 10 -28.07 13.96 -9.03
C SER A 10 -26.54 14.02 -8.97
N GLN A 11 -25.94 15.11 -9.48
CA GLN A 11 -24.49 15.33 -9.41
C GLN A 11 -23.97 15.46 -7.98
N ALA A 12 -24.69 16.17 -7.11
CA ALA A 12 -24.35 16.31 -5.70
C ALA A 12 -24.38 14.96 -4.96
N LEU A 13 -25.37 14.11 -5.25
CA LEU A 13 -25.47 12.76 -4.68
C LEU A 13 -24.26 11.90 -5.10
N THR A 14 -23.92 11.90 -6.40
CA THR A 14 -22.73 11.19 -6.90
C THR A 14 -21.41 11.74 -6.35
N LEU A 15 -21.31 13.05 -6.09
CA LEU A 15 -20.12 13.65 -5.50
C LEU A 15 -19.94 13.22 -4.03
N ALA A 16 -21.05 13.13 -3.28
CA ALA A 16 -21.02 12.63 -1.91
C ALA A 16 -20.59 11.15 -1.86
N GLU A 17 -21.13 10.32 -2.75
CA GLU A 17 -20.75 8.91 -2.87
C GLU A 17 -19.26 8.72 -3.21
N LEU A 18 -18.73 9.54 -4.12
CA LEU A 18 -17.30 9.50 -4.47
C LEU A 18 -16.42 9.93 -3.29
N LYS A 19 -16.82 10.93 -2.52
CA LYS A 19 -16.08 11.35 -1.31
C LYS A 19 -16.08 10.25 -0.24
N GLU A 20 -17.21 9.58 -0.03
CA GLU A 20 -17.28 8.46 0.90
C GLU A 20 -16.46 7.26 0.42
N LYS A 21 -16.50 6.96 -0.88
CA LYS A 21 -15.62 5.95 -1.48
C LYS A 21 -14.15 6.30 -1.28
N ARG A 22 -13.76 7.55 -1.53
CA ARG A 22 -12.39 8.03 -1.30
C ARG A 22 -11.93 7.79 0.13
N LYS A 23 -12.74 8.17 1.13
CA LYS A 23 -12.43 7.95 2.56
C LYS A 23 -12.24 6.48 2.89
N ARG A 24 -13.08 5.59 2.36
CA ARG A 24 -12.95 4.14 2.57
C ARG A 24 -11.63 3.61 2.01
N VAL A 25 -11.33 3.95 0.74
CA VAL A 25 -10.08 3.56 0.06
C VAL A 25 -8.86 4.11 0.79
N GLU A 26 -8.92 5.33 1.29
CA GLU A 26 -7.84 5.96 2.08
C GLU A 26 -7.62 5.24 3.42
N LYS A 27 -8.69 4.86 4.12
CA LYS A 27 -8.59 4.08 5.35
C LYS A 27 -7.97 2.70 5.11
N GLU A 28 -8.44 1.99 4.08
CA GLU A 28 -7.88 0.67 3.71
C GLU A 28 -6.41 0.77 3.31
N LEU A 29 -6.02 1.85 2.62
CA LEU A 29 -4.63 2.12 2.28
C LEU A 29 -3.76 2.34 3.53
N GLN A 30 -4.23 3.13 4.51
CA GLN A 30 -3.51 3.35 5.77
C GLN A 30 -3.33 2.05 6.57
N GLU A 31 -4.35 1.19 6.60
CA GLU A 31 -4.26 -0.13 7.25
C GLU A 31 -3.23 -1.02 6.54
N LEU A 32 -3.19 -1.02 5.20
CA LEU A 32 -2.19 -1.77 4.44
C LEU A 32 -0.77 -1.23 4.63
N GLU A 33 -0.59 0.09 4.66
CA GLU A 33 0.71 0.71 4.92
C GLU A 33 1.22 0.40 6.33
N SER A 34 0.32 0.30 7.32
CA SER A 34 0.68 -0.12 8.67
C SER A 34 1.10 -1.60 8.71
N LYS A 35 0.32 -2.49 8.09
CA LYS A 35 0.67 -3.92 7.93
C LYS A 35 2.00 -4.09 7.19
N MET A 36 2.29 -3.27 6.20
CA MET A 36 3.54 -3.30 5.46
C MET A 36 4.75 -3.02 6.36
N LYS A 37 4.63 -2.11 7.33
CA LYS A 37 5.69 -1.84 8.31
C LYS A 37 5.97 -3.08 9.16
N GLU A 38 4.92 -3.72 9.69
CA GLU A 38 5.05 -4.96 10.47
C GLU A 38 5.70 -6.10 9.64
N ILE A 39 5.30 -6.24 8.37
CA ILE A 39 5.89 -7.22 7.45
C ILE A 39 7.38 -6.94 7.24
N MET A 40 7.76 -5.66 7.06
CA MET A 40 9.15 -5.26 6.87
C MET A 40 10.01 -5.51 8.10
N GLU A 41 9.49 -5.26 9.30
CA GLU A 41 10.18 -5.54 10.57
C GLU A 41 10.46 -7.04 10.69
N ARG A 42 9.43 -7.88 10.50
CA ARG A 42 9.58 -9.35 10.51
C ARG A 42 10.54 -9.85 9.43
N TYR A 43 10.50 -9.28 8.24
CA TYR A 43 11.45 -9.60 7.17
C TYR A 43 12.89 -9.32 7.60
N ASN A 44 13.14 -8.15 8.21
CA ASN A 44 14.47 -7.79 8.68
C ASN A 44 14.96 -8.71 9.80
N GLU A 45 14.10 -9.11 10.73
CA GLU A 45 14.43 -10.08 11.77
C GLU A 45 14.84 -11.43 11.19
N ILE A 46 14.06 -11.95 10.22
CA ILE A 46 14.35 -13.21 9.53
C ILE A 46 15.69 -13.12 8.78
N MET A 47 15.95 -12.01 8.08
CA MET A 47 17.22 -11.78 7.38
C MET A 47 18.42 -11.76 8.34
N GLN A 48 18.26 -11.16 9.52
CA GLN A 48 19.31 -11.16 10.54
C GLN A 48 19.54 -12.57 11.11
N GLU A 49 18.48 -13.33 11.37
CA GLU A 49 18.61 -14.72 11.82
C GLU A 49 19.28 -15.59 10.74
N GLU A 50 18.86 -15.49 9.49
CA GLU A 50 19.43 -16.23 8.36
C GLU A 50 20.94 -15.93 8.24
N LYS A 51 21.34 -14.66 8.35
CA LYS A 51 22.74 -14.25 8.35
C LYS A 51 23.53 -14.89 9.51
N ARG A 52 22.98 -14.88 10.73
CA ARG A 52 23.63 -15.51 11.90
C ARG A 52 23.83 -17.00 11.69
N LEU A 53 22.84 -17.70 11.13
CA LEU A 53 22.92 -19.13 10.85
C LEU A 53 23.99 -19.44 9.79
N TYR A 54 24.13 -18.61 8.75
CA TYR A 54 25.24 -18.75 7.79
C TYR A 54 26.61 -18.57 8.45
N ASP A 55 26.76 -17.59 9.34
CA ASP A 55 28.00 -17.37 10.08
C ASP A 55 28.31 -18.56 11.02
N GLU A 56 27.29 -19.16 11.64
CA GLU A 56 27.42 -20.37 12.45
C GLU A 56 27.81 -21.59 11.62
N LEU A 57 27.18 -21.82 10.45
CA LEU A 57 27.56 -22.89 9.53
C LEU A 57 29.03 -22.80 9.14
N ARG A 58 29.51 -21.60 8.80
CA ARG A 58 30.92 -21.36 8.46
C ARG A 58 31.85 -21.73 9.63
N LYS A 59 31.48 -21.37 10.86
CA LYS A 59 32.26 -21.74 12.06
C LYS A 59 32.28 -23.26 12.29
N CYS A 60 31.17 -23.96 12.08
CA CYS A 60 31.12 -25.42 12.19
C CYS A 60 32.00 -26.10 11.15
N GLN A 61 32.00 -25.61 9.89
CA GLN A 61 32.88 -26.11 8.83
C GLN A 61 34.37 -25.95 9.22
N MET A 62 34.76 -24.76 9.71
CA MET A 62 36.14 -24.50 10.13
C MET A 62 36.59 -25.39 11.29
N LYS A 63 35.66 -25.78 12.17
CA LYS A 63 35.94 -26.63 13.34
C LYS A 63 35.80 -28.14 13.05
N GLY A 64 35.32 -28.53 11.87
CA GLY A 64 35.02 -29.93 11.55
C GLY A 64 33.86 -30.51 12.38
N ASP A 65 32.97 -29.68 12.92
CA ASP A 65 31.82 -30.13 13.73
C ASP A 65 30.60 -30.39 12.83
N TYR A 66 30.60 -31.57 12.20
CA TYR A 66 29.56 -31.97 11.26
C TYR A 66 28.18 -32.18 11.91
N TYR A 67 28.14 -32.53 13.20
CA TYR A 67 26.88 -32.72 13.91
C TYR A 67 26.19 -31.38 14.17
N ALA A 68 26.94 -30.37 14.67
CA ALA A 68 26.41 -29.03 14.81
C ALA A 68 26.03 -28.43 13.44
N TYR A 69 26.85 -28.66 12.42
CA TYR A 69 26.58 -28.22 11.05
C TYR A 69 25.21 -28.69 10.56
N SER A 70 24.93 -30.00 10.64
CA SER A 70 23.66 -30.57 10.17
C SER A 70 22.44 -29.96 10.89
N ARG A 71 22.53 -29.73 12.20
CA ARG A 71 21.45 -29.08 12.97
C ARG A 71 21.21 -27.63 12.54
N ILE A 72 22.27 -26.87 12.30
CA ILE A 72 22.16 -25.48 11.84
C ILE A 72 21.58 -25.44 10.43
N GLU A 73 21.97 -26.36 9.55
CA GLU A 73 21.45 -26.47 8.19
C GLU A 73 19.94 -26.76 8.19
N MET A 74 19.47 -27.66 9.06
CA MET A 74 18.02 -27.90 9.23
C MET A 74 17.28 -26.65 9.67
N ARG A 75 17.83 -25.88 10.62
CA ARG A 75 17.23 -24.62 11.07
C ARG A 75 17.22 -23.57 9.95
N LEU A 76 18.34 -23.44 9.21
CA LEU A 76 18.44 -22.53 8.08
C LEU A 76 17.35 -22.84 7.04
N ASN A 77 17.09 -24.10 6.74
CA ASN A 77 16.02 -24.49 5.82
C ASN A 77 14.63 -23.98 6.25
N VAL A 78 14.33 -23.99 7.54
CA VAL A 78 13.09 -23.43 8.09
C VAL A 78 13.07 -21.90 7.94
N VAL A 79 14.14 -21.23 8.35
CA VAL A 79 14.26 -19.76 8.26
C VAL A 79 14.18 -19.28 6.81
N SER A 80 14.84 -19.96 5.87
CA SER A 80 14.77 -19.62 4.43
C SER A 80 13.41 -19.91 3.80
N ARG A 81 12.60 -20.82 4.36
CA ARG A 81 11.19 -20.98 3.95
C ARG A 81 10.35 -19.81 4.46
N ASN A 82 10.48 -19.48 5.75
CA ASN A 82 9.80 -18.34 6.35
C ASN A 82 10.14 -17.03 5.62
N ARG A 83 11.41 -16.84 5.22
CA ARG A 83 11.84 -15.69 4.41
C ARG A 83 11.06 -15.58 3.10
N ARG A 84 10.92 -16.68 2.36
CA ARG A 84 10.18 -16.69 1.09
C ARG A 84 8.70 -16.40 1.29
N GLU A 85 8.10 -16.92 2.36
CA GLU A 85 6.71 -16.64 2.70
C GLU A 85 6.48 -15.15 3.01
N ILE A 86 7.35 -14.55 3.82
CA ILE A 86 7.23 -13.13 4.14
C ILE A 86 7.54 -12.23 2.93
N GLU A 87 8.45 -12.63 2.03
CA GLU A 87 8.73 -11.92 0.76
C GLU A 87 7.51 -11.93 -0.17
N ASN A 88 6.81 -13.07 -0.25
CA ASN A 88 5.57 -13.17 -1.02
C ASN A 88 4.49 -12.27 -0.43
N LEU A 89 4.29 -12.31 0.89
CA LEU A 89 3.33 -11.45 1.58
C LEU A 89 3.64 -9.96 1.38
N LYS A 90 4.93 -9.60 1.49
CA LYS A 90 5.42 -8.25 1.21
C LYS A 90 5.07 -7.82 -0.21
N SER A 91 5.40 -8.64 -1.21
CA SER A 91 5.16 -8.35 -2.62
C SER A 91 3.66 -8.21 -2.94
N GLU A 92 2.82 -9.05 -2.34
CA GLU A 92 1.37 -8.95 -2.48
C GLU A 92 0.83 -7.65 -1.85
N THR A 93 1.32 -7.31 -0.65
CA THR A 93 0.93 -6.08 0.06
C THR A 93 1.33 -4.83 -0.73
N GLU A 94 2.53 -4.81 -1.32
CA GLU A 94 2.98 -3.72 -2.20
C GLU A 94 2.08 -3.56 -3.43
N ARG A 95 1.71 -4.65 -4.09
CA ARG A 95 0.79 -4.62 -5.24
C ARG A 95 -0.57 -4.06 -4.85
N ARG A 96 -1.09 -4.46 -3.69
CA ARG A 96 -2.36 -3.94 -3.17
C ARG A 96 -2.26 -2.44 -2.90
N ILE A 97 -1.25 -1.99 -2.15
CA ILE A 97 -1.00 -0.57 -1.88
C ILE A 97 -0.96 0.24 -3.17
N LYS A 98 -0.25 -0.25 -4.19
CA LYS A 98 -0.20 0.39 -5.50
C LYS A 98 -1.59 0.52 -6.13
N GLY A 99 -2.38 -0.56 -6.14
CA GLY A 99 -3.75 -0.53 -6.67
C GLY A 99 -4.66 0.46 -5.93
N TYR A 100 -4.58 0.51 -4.59
CA TYR A 100 -5.36 1.48 -3.80
C TYR A 100 -4.94 2.93 -4.07
N ARG A 101 -3.65 3.20 -4.30
CA ARG A 101 -3.17 4.54 -4.68
C ARG A 101 -3.68 4.96 -6.06
N GLU A 102 -3.67 4.05 -7.03
CA GLU A 102 -4.24 4.28 -8.36
C GLU A 102 -5.76 4.51 -8.28
N ASP A 103 -6.47 3.79 -7.41
CA ASP A 103 -7.89 3.99 -7.16
C ASP A 103 -8.20 5.37 -6.59
N LEU A 104 -7.42 5.83 -5.59
CA LEU A 104 -7.55 7.17 -5.04
C LEU A 104 -7.36 8.23 -6.13
N GLU A 105 -6.33 8.09 -6.96
CA GLU A 105 -6.07 9.05 -8.05
C GLU A 105 -7.24 9.10 -9.04
N ARG A 106 -7.82 7.95 -9.40
CA ARG A 106 -9.00 7.89 -10.27
C ARG A 106 -10.22 8.56 -9.64
N ILE A 107 -10.46 8.32 -8.35
CA ILE A 107 -11.56 8.95 -7.61
C ILE A 107 -11.36 10.46 -7.52
N ASP A 108 -10.16 10.92 -7.23
CA ASP A 108 -9.82 12.33 -7.10
C ASP A 108 -10.03 13.09 -8.42
N LYS A 109 -9.55 12.54 -9.54
CA LYS A 109 -9.82 13.08 -10.88
C LYS A 109 -11.32 13.16 -11.17
N ARG A 110 -12.10 12.16 -10.76
CA ARG A 110 -13.55 12.16 -10.96
C ARG A 110 -14.25 13.21 -10.10
N ILE A 111 -13.83 13.37 -8.85
CA ILE A 111 -14.31 14.43 -7.94
C ILE A 111 -14.00 15.81 -8.53
N GLU A 112 -12.78 16.01 -9.02
CA GLU A 112 -12.35 17.27 -9.63
C GLU A 112 -13.19 17.62 -10.87
N PHE A 113 -13.43 16.64 -11.75
CA PHE A 113 -14.28 16.83 -12.93
C PHE A 113 -15.71 17.24 -12.57
N LEU A 114 -16.26 16.72 -11.47
CA LEU A 114 -17.62 17.01 -11.03
C LEU A 114 -17.73 18.29 -10.19
N LYS A 115 -16.62 18.90 -9.75
CA LYS A 115 -16.66 20.18 -9.04
C LYS A 115 -17.10 21.28 -10.01
N PRO A 116 -18.08 22.12 -9.65
CA PRO A 116 -18.45 23.27 -10.46
C PRO A 116 -17.23 24.19 -10.66
N ARG A 117 -16.89 24.52 -11.90
CA ARG A 117 -15.87 25.55 -12.17
C ARG A 117 -16.46 26.91 -11.81
N GLU A 118 -15.81 27.64 -10.93
CA GLU A 118 -16.15 29.03 -10.67
C GLU A 118 -15.87 29.86 -11.94
N VAL A 119 -16.92 30.16 -12.71
CA VAL A 119 -16.81 31.08 -13.84
C VAL A 119 -16.79 32.50 -13.26
N LYS A 120 -15.60 33.12 -13.23
CA LYS A 120 -15.49 34.55 -12.92
C LYS A 120 -16.06 35.33 -14.09
N PHE A 121 -17.29 35.83 -13.95
CA PHE A 121 -17.85 36.80 -14.89
C PHE A 121 -17.10 38.12 -14.73
N ILE A 122 -16.26 38.46 -15.71
CA ILE A 122 -15.70 39.80 -15.83
C ILE A 122 -16.83 40.67 -16.40
N VAL A 123 -17.45 41.49 -15.56
CA VAL A 123 -18.42 42.49 -15.99
C VAL A 123 -17.61 43.71 -16.44
N GLU A 124 -17.39 43.85 -17.75
CA GLU A 124 -16.88 45.10 -18.31
C GLU A 124 -17.95 46.18 -18.13
N LYS A 125 -17.65 47.18 -17.31
CA LYS A 125 -18.52 48.35 -17.11
C LYS A 125 -18.34 49.26 -18.35
N PRO A 126 -19.41 49.64 -19.06
CA PRO A 126 -19.28 50.52 -20.22
C PRO A 126 -18.72 51.89 -19.79
N PRO A 127 -17.86 52.51 -20.62
CA PRO A 127 -17.28 53.82 -20.32
C PRO A 127 -18.39 54.88 -20.22
N SER A 128 -18.27 55.74 -19.20
CA SER A 128 -19.17 56.86 -18.91
C SER A 128 -18.86 58.08 -19.77
#